data_AF-A0A2D4K244-F1
#
_entry.id   AF-A0A2D4K244-F1
#
_cell.length_a   1.000
_cell.length_b   1.000
_cell.length_c   1.000
_cell.angle_alpha   90.00
_cell.angle_beta   90.00
_cell.angle_gamma   90.00
#
_symmetry.space_group_name_H-M   'P 1'
#
loop_
_entity.id
_entity.type
_entity.pdbx_description
1 polymer ?
#
loop_
_entity_poly.entity_id
_entity_poly.type
_entity_poly.pdbx_seq_one_letter_code
_entity_poly.pdbx_strand_id
1 'polypeptide(L)'
;AAYIKFPLLKPPPKVASAVDGLPAVSLIVWTTQPWTIAANQAVCYMPNLEYSIVKCASTGEHFIVAADRVQSVAAVLDTQFDVISTFKGTDLESGICSHPTIPGRQSPLLPANHVTISKGTGLVHTAPAHGMEDYSVASHHQLPMDCLVDEDGLFTEAAGSELQKKAVLGEGNETVIEMLQAAKNLLKEEKYVHSYPYEW
;
A
#
# COMPACT_ATOMS: atom_id res chain seq x y z
N ALA A 1 10.43 -7.82 -1.29
CA ALA A 1 9.13 -7.33 -0.80
C ALA A 1 9.36 -6.03 -0.06
N ALA A 2 8.38 -5.12 -0.10
CA ALA A 2 8.48 -3.79 0.48
C ALA A 2 7.28 -3.50 1.38
N TYR A 3 7.55 -2.82 2.50
CA TYR A 3 6.56 -2.23 3.40
C TYR A 3 6.55 -0.73 3.16
N ILE A 4 5.38 -0.19 2.83
CA ILE A 4 5.23 1.15 2.28
C ILE A 4 4.18 1.92 3.09
N LYS A 5 4.50 3.17 3.42
CA LYS A 5 3.58 4.13 4.01
C LYS A 5 2.68 4.71 2.93
N PHE A 6 1.37 4.62 3.14
CA PHE A 6 0.37 5.41 2.43
C PHE A 6 -0.19 6.46 3.40
N PRO A 7 0.29 7.71 3.35
CA PRO A 7 -0.16 8.75 4.28
C PRO A 7 -1.67 8.96 4.21
N LEU A 8 -2.35 8.94 5.35
CA LEU A 8 -3.79 9.17 5.41
C LEU A 8 -4.08 10.67 5.23
N LEU A 9 -4.73 11.03 4.13
CA LEU A 9 -5.10 12.42 3.82
C LEU A 9 -6.46 12.79 4.41
N LYS A 10 -7.44 11.89 4.22
CA LYS A 10 -8.79 12.03 4.74
C LYS A 10 -9.10 10.82 5.61
N PRO A 11 -9.15 10.98 6.94
CA PRO A 11 -9.59 9.92 7.82
C PRO A 11 -11.03 9.49 7.51
N PRO A 12 -11.32 8.17 7.58
CA PRO A 12 -12.69 7.69 7.56
C PRO A 12 -13.51 8.34 8.69
N PRO A 13 -14.77 8.76 8.46
CA PRO A 13 -15.56 9.48 9.47
C PRO A 13 -15.70 8.73 10.80
N LYS A 14 -15.81 7.40 10.76
CA LYS A 14 -15.94 6.55 11.96
C LYS A 14 -14.63 6.35 12.72
N VAL A 15 -13.49 6.60 12.07
CA VAL A 15 -12.15 6.49 12.66
C VAL A 15 -11.60 7.89 13.00
N ALA A 16 -12.25 8.96 12.56
CA ALA A 16 -11.80 10.34 12.71
C ALA A 16 -11.49 10.72 14.17
N SER A 17 -12.34 10.34 15.13
CA SER A 17 -12.10 10.62 16.55
C SER A 17 -10.91 9.85 17.12
N ALA A 18 -10.59 8.68 16.58
CA ALA A 18 -9.46 7.87 17.01
C ALA A 18 -8.12 8.38 16.48
N VAL A 19 -8.15 9.18 15.41
CA VAL A 19 -6.96 9.86 14.86
C VAL A 19 -6.88 11.34 15.23
N ASP A 20 -7.94 11.89 15.83
CA ASP A 20 -7.96 13.28 16.26
C ASP A 20 -6.90 13.54 17.34
N GLY A 21 -6.17 14.64 17.20
CA GLY A 21 -5.04 14.99 18.05
C GLY A 21 -3.80 14.10 17.90
N LEU A 22 -3.81 13.05 17.06
CA LEU A 22 -2.61 12.30 16.73
C LEU A 22 -1.77 13.04 15.69
N PRO A 23 -0.44 12.85 15.70
CA PRO A 23 0.39 13.14 14.53
C PRO A 23 -0.11 12.40 13.28
N ALA A 24 0.45 12.76 12.11
CA ALA A 24 0.08 12.13 10.84
C ALA A 24 0.08 10.59 10.92
N VAL A 25 -1.04 10.00 10.47
CA VAL A 25 -1.25 8.54 10.44
C VAL A 25 -1.03 8.04 9.02
N SER A 26 -0.39 6.88 8.85
CA SER A 26 -0.23 6.23 7.54
C SER A 26 -0.72 4.80 7.55
N LEU A 27 -1.18 4.29 6.42
CA LEU A 27 -1.43 2.86 6.24
C LEU A 27 -0.10 2.17 5.93
N ILE A 28 0.11 0.97 6.48
CA ILE A 28 1.24 0.11 6.07
C ILE A 28 0.72 -0.87 5.03
N VAL A 29 1.21 -0.72 3.81
CA VAL A 29 0.95 -1.63 2.68
C VAL A 29 2.16 -2.53 2.47
N TRP A 30 1.92 -3.77 2.06
CA TRP A 30 2.97 -4.71 1.68
C TRP A 30 2.80 -5.16 0.22
N THR A 31 3.91 -5.25 -0.51
CA THR A 31 3.94 -5.80 -1.88
C THR A 31 5.23 -6.57 -2.17
N THR A 32 5.15 -7.61 -2.99
CA THR A 32 6.32 -8.29 -3.56
C THR A 32 6.78 -7.69 -4.89
N GLN A 33 5.96 -6.83 -5.50
CA GLN A 33 6.20 -6.17 -6.79
C GLN A 33 6.18 -4.64 -6.64
N PRO A 34 7.21 -4.02 -6.02
CA PRO A 34 7.26 -2.57 -5.81
C PRO A 34 7.02 -1.74 -7.07
N TRP A 35 7.50 -2.17 -8.24
CA TRP A 35 7.29 -1.45 -9.51
C TRP A 35 5.81 -1.13 -9.81
N THR A 36 4.87 -1.96 -9.35
CA THR A 36 3.42 -1.75 -9.56
C THR A 36 2.86 -0.54 -8.79
N ILE A 37 3.59 -0.01 -7.80
CA ILE A 37 3.16 1.12 -6.99
C ILE A 37 2.94 2.37 -7.85
N ALA A 38 3.68 2.55 -8.95
CA ALA A 38 3.47 3.69 -9.86
C ALA A 38 2.05 3.70 -10.48
N ALA A 39 1.44 2.52 -10.62
CA ALA A 39 0.11 2.33 -11.18
C ALA A 39 -0.99 2.21 -10.09
N ASN A 40 -0.70 2.55 -8.84
CA ASN A 40 -1.67 2.43 -7.76
C ASN A 40 -2.89 3.35 -7.96
N GLN A 41 -4.09 2.80 -7.76
CA GLN A 41 -5.37 3.51 -7.87
C GLN A 41 -6.22 3.44 -6.59
N ALA A 42 -5.89 2.57 -5.64
CA ALA A 42 -6.61 2.43 -4.37
C ALA A 42 -5.79 1.64 -3.34
N VAL A 43 -6.22 1.66 -2.08
CA VAL A 43 -5.78 0.69 -1.06
C VAL A 43 -6.99 -0.09 -0.58
N CYS A 44 -6.96 -1.40 -0.76
CA CYS A 44 -8.01 -2.32 -0.38
C CYS A 44 -7.88 -2.81 1.06
N TYR A 45 -9.02 -2.99 1.71
CA TYR A 45 -9.18 -3.59 3.04
C TYR A 45 -10.31 -4.62 3.03
N MET A 46 -10.34 -5.55 3.99
CA MET A 46 -11.46 -6.49 4.15
C MET A 46 -12.43 -5.99 5.23
N PRO A 47 -13.70 -5.74 4.92
CA PRO A 47 -14.67 -5.15 5.87
C PRO A 47 -14.84 -5.92 7.18
N ASN A 48 -14.74 -7.24 7.13
CA ASN A 48 -15.00 -8.13 8.26
C ASN A 48 -13.78 -8.33 9.18
N LEU A 49 -12.60 -7.81 8.80
CA LEU A 49 -11.41 -7.86 9.66
C LEU A 49 -11.41 -6.71 10.68
N GLU A 50 -10.57 -6.84 11.69
CA GLU A 50 -10.23 -5.75 12.60
C GLU A 50 -8.91 -5.10 12.21
N TYR A 51 -8.85 -3.79 12.42
CA TYR A 51 -7.69 -2.95 12.14
C TYR A 51 -7.36 -2.14 13.38
N SER A 52 -6.08 -1.87 13.58
CA SER A 52 -5.59 -1.12 14.74
C SER A 52 -4.83 0.11 14.29
N ILE A 53 -5.05 1.23 14.99
CA ILE A 53 -4.11 2.34 15.00
C ILE A 53 -3.03 2.00 16.02
N VAL A 54 -1.79 2.01 15.57
CA VAL A 54 -0.61 1.70 16.39
C VAL A 54 0.38 2.85 16.37
N LYS A 55 1.10 3.05 17.47
CA LYS A 55 2.26 3.92 17.53
C LYS A 55 3.53 3.09 17.47
N CYS A 56 4.42 3.46 16.56
CA CYS A 56 5.76 2.90 16.45
C CYS A 56 6.64 3.40 17.59
N ALA A 57 7.13 2.51 18.43
CA ALA A 57 7.96 2.89 19.58
C ALA A 57 9.29 3.53 19.15
N SER A 58 9.88 3.08 18.05
CA SER A 58 11.18 3.57 17.56
C SER A 58 11.11 4.92 16.86
N THR A 59 10.03 5.22 16.14
CA THR A 59 9.91 6.45 15.33
C THR A 59 8.87 7.44 15.88
N GLY A 60 7.97 7.00 16.75
CA GLY A 60 6.82 7.77 17.22
C GLY A 60 5.71 7.95 16.17
N GLU A 61 5.87 7.39 14.98
CA GLU A 61 4.88 7.47 13.89
C GLU A 61 3.66 6.61 14.17
N HIS A 62 2.53 6.98 13.55
CA HIS A 62 1.25 6.31 13.74
C HIS A 62 0.85 5.56 12.48
N PHE A 63 0.40 4.32 12.65
CA PHE A 63 0.11 3.43 11.54
C PHE A 63 -1.23 2.74 11.67
N ILE A 64 -1.87 2.44 10.54
CA ILE A 64 -2.99 1.51 10.45
C ILE A 64 -2.50 0.20 9.85
N VAL A 65 -2.84 -0.90 10.52
CA VAL A 65 -2.50 -2.28 10.14
C VAL A 65 -3.64 -3.20 10.59
N ALA A 66 -3.85 -4.35 9.93
CA ALA A 66 -4.79 -5.34 10.46
C ALA A 66 -4.36 -5.79 11.86
N ALA A 67 -5.33 -5.90 12.79
CA ALA A 67 -5.08 -6.16 14.21
C ALA A 67 -4.24 -7.45 14.40
N ASP A 68 -4.61 -8.52 13.71
CA ASP A 68 -3.90 -9.80 13.73
C ASP A 68 -2.47 -9.75 13.14
N ARG A 69 -2.14 -8.67 12.41
CA ARG A 69 -0.83 -8.47 11.77
C ARG A 69 0.09 -7.57 12.58
N VAL A 70 -0.39 -6.87 13.61
CA VAL A 70 0.39 -5.91 14.43
C VAL A 70 1.74 -6.50 14.86
N GLN A 71 1.74 -7.65 15.55
CA GLN A 71 2.97 -8.26 16.06
C GLN A 71 3.91 -8.69 14.93
N SER A 72 3.36 -9.27 13.85
CA SER A 72 4.16 -9.74 12.72
C SER A 72 4.83 -8.59 11.97
N VAL A 73 4.12 -7.48 11.77
CA VAL A 73 4.66 -6.30 11.09
C VAL A 73 5.68 -5.59 11.99
N ALA A 74 5.40 -5.47 13.30
CA ALA A 74 6.35 -4.91 14.26
C ALA A 74 7.68 -5.69 14.27
N ALA A 75 7.62 -7.03 14.24
CA ALA A 75 8.80 -7.88 14.18
C ALA A 75 9.63 -7.68 12.89
N VAL A 76 8.97 -7.56 11.72
CA VAL A 76 9.68 -7.33 10.45
C VAL A 76 10.32 -5.93 10.41
N LEU A 77 9.66 -4.94 11.01
CA LEU A 77 10.15 -3.58 11.11
C LEU A 77 11.12 -3.36 12.28
N ASP A 78 11.49 -4.42 13.01
CA ASP A 78 12.39 -4.39 14.17
C ASP A 78 11.99 -3.30 15.19
N THR A 79 10.69 -3.26 15.52
CA THR A 79 10.10 -2.27 16.42
C THR A 79 9.03 -2.90 17.31
N GLN A 80 8.43 -2.08 18.17
CA GLN A 80 7.24 -2.41 18.94
C GLN A 80 6.11 -1.44 18.55
N PHE A 81 4.89 -1.98 18.55
CA PHE A 81 3.68 -1.24 18.24
C PHE A 81 2.79 -1.15 19.47
N ASP A 82 2.61 0.06 19.97
CA ASP A 82 1.63 0.34 21.03
C ASP A 82 0.26 0.54 20.37
N VAL A 83 -0.68 -0.35 20.64
CA VAL A 83 -2.05 -0.26 20.11
C VAL A 83 -2.79 0.89 20.81
N ILE A 84 -3.23 1.88 20.04
CA ILE A 84 -4.00 3.02 20.53
C ILE A 84 -5.48 2.71 20.51
N SER A 85 -5.97 2.15 19.39
CA SER A 85 -7.37 1.81 19.19
C SER A 85 -7.51 0.70 18.16
N THR A 86 -8.65 0.02 18.18
CA THR A 86 -9.01 -1.03 17.22
C THR A 86 -10.46 -0.81 16.76
N PHE A 87 -10.72 -1.09 15.49
CA PHE A 87 -12.03 -0.88 14.83
C PHE A 87 -12.25 -1.90 13.71
N LYS A 88 -13.48 -1.96 13.18
CA LYS A 88 -13.82 -2.89 12.09
C LYS A 88 -13.37 -2.35 10.74
N GLY A 89 -13.07 -3.23 9.79
CA GLY A 89 -12.72 -2.84 8.43
C GLY A 89 -13.78 -1.99 7.76
N THR A 90 -15.08 -2.22 8.04
CA THR A 90 -16.18 -1.35 7.60
C THR A 90 -16.02 0.11 8.01
N ASP A 91 -15.24 0.41 9.05
CA ASP A 91 -15.02 1.77 9.52
C ASP A 91 -13.95 2.50 8.70
N LEU A 92 -13.20 1.81 7.82
CA LEU A 92 -12.27 2.40 6.86
C LEU A 92 -12.94 3.04 5.63
N GLU A 93 -14.26 2.88 5.50
CA GLU A 93 -15.04 3.41 4.38
C GLU A 93 -14.87 4.93 4.22
N SER A 94 -14.81 5.38 2.96
CA SER A 94 -14.62 6.79 2.59
C SER A 94 -13.29 7.44 3.02
N GLY A 95 -12.32 6.64 3.50
CA GLY A 95 -10.95 7.09 3.72
C GLY A 95 -10.19 7.34 2.42
N ILE A 96 -9.22 8.24 2.46
CA ILE A 96 -8.36 8.57 1.31
C ILE A 96 -6.92 8.70 1.78
N CYS A 97 -6.00 8.06 1.05
CA CYS A 97 -4.56 8.19 1.24
C CYS A 97 -3.92 9.03 0.14
N SER A 98 -2.72 9.53 0.40
CA SER A 98 -1.83 10.05 -0.62
C SER A 98 -1.16 8.88 -1.32
N HIS A 99 -0.97 9.00 -2.63
CA HIS A 99 -0.07 8.12 -3.36
C HIS A 99 1.35 8.26 -2.79
N PRO A 100 2.10 7.16 -2.60
CA PRO A 100 3.36 7.19 -1.85
C PRO A 100 4.53 7.78 -2.66
N THR A 101 4.42 7.87 -3.98
CA THR A 101 5.47 8.39 -4.88
C THR A 101 5.03 9.53 -5.80
N ILE A 102 3.73 9.83 -5.90
CA ILE A 102 3.20 10.82 -6.87
C ILE A 102 2.51 11.94 -6.08
N PRO A 103 3.13 13.12 -5.94
CA PRO A 103 2.56 14.22 -5.18
C PRO A 103 1.18 14.64 -5.69
N GLY A 104 0.23 14.84 -4.77
CA GLY A 104 -1.13 15.28 -5.08
C GLY A 104 -2.07 14.18 -5.61
N ARG A 105 -1.56 13.02 -6.00
CA ARG A 105 -2.40 11.88 -6.38
C ARG A 105 -2.97 11.22 -5.13
N GLN A 106 -4.26 10.88 -5.19
CA GLN A 106 -5.02 10.29 -4.09
C GLN A 106 -5.36 8.84 -4.38
N SER A 107 -5.36 8.01 -3.33
CA SER A 107 -5.73 6.60 -3.37
C SER A 107 -6.89 6.36 -2.39
N PRO A 108 -8.14 6.16 -2.85
CA PRO A 108 -9.27 5.84 -1.98
C PRO A 108 -9.07 4.49 -1.27
N LEU A 109 -9.67 4.37 -0.10
CA LEU A 109 -9.79 3.09 0.60
C LEU A 109 -11.04 2.35 0.12
N LEU A 110 -10.88 1.11 -0.35
CA LEU A 110 -11.97 0.31 -0.92
C LEU A 110 -12.11 -1.06 -0.23
N PRO A 111 -13.35 -1.55 -0.05
CA PRO A 111 -13.57 -2.88 0.47
C PRO A 111 -13.26 -3.93 -0.61
N ALA A 112 -12.50 -4.97 -0.28
CA ALA A 112 -12.22 -6.08 -1.18
C ALA A 112 -12.08 -7.43 -0.46
N ASN A 113 -12.71 -8.46 -1.02
CA ASN A 113 -12.74 -9.81 -0.43
C ASN A 113 -11.44 -10.60 -0.64
N HIS A 114 -10.56 -10.16 -1.56
CA HIS A 114 -9.29 -10.84 -1.82
C HIS A 114 -8.22 -10.53 -0.77
N VAL A 115 -8.44 -9.51 0.07
CA VAL A 115 -7.51 -9.13 1.14
C VAL A 115 -7.52 -10.22 2.21
N THR A 116 -6.37 -10.81 2.52
CA THR A 116 -6.29 -11.85 3.56
C THR A 116 -5.31 -11.45 4.66
N ILE A 117 -5.43 -12.10 5.83
CA ILE A 117 -4.49 -11.96 6.96
C ILE A 117 -3.31 -12.93 6.89
N SER A 118 -3.22 -13.73 5.82
CA SER A 118 -2.20 -14.80 5.73
C SER A 118 -0.79 -14.22 5.55
N LYS A 119 -0.67 -13.10 4.82
CA LYS A 119 0.59 -12.42 4.50
C LYS A 119 0.41 -10.90 4.47
N GLY A 120 1.53 -10.19 4.54
CA GLY A 120 1.56 -8.73 4.50
C GLY A 120 0.93 -8.10 5.74
N THR A 121 0.14 -7.06 5.52
CA THR A 121 -0.33 -6.12 6.56
C THR A 121 -1.85 -6.09 6.72
N GLY A 122 -2.58 -6.84 5.88
CA GLY A 122 -4.05 -6.77 5.76
C GLY A 122 -4.55 -5.53 5.02
N LEU A 123 -3.66 -4.79 4.35
CA LEU A 123 -3.95 -3.67 3.46
C LEU A 123 -3.19 -3.90 2.15
N VAL A 124 -3.92 -3.85 1.03
CA VAL A 124 -3.39 -4.22 -0.30
C VAL A 124 -3.49 -3.04 -1.22
N HIS A 125 -2.39 -2.61 -1.82
CA HIS A 125 -2.43 -1.59 -2.88
C HIS A 125 -3.02 -2.21 -4.15
N THR A 126 -3.76 -1.44 -4.92
CA THR A 126 -4.45 -1.92 -6.12
C THR A 126 -3.87 -1.26 -7.37
N ALA A 127 -3.30 -2.07 -8.27
CA ALA A 127 -2.75 -1.66 -9.57
C ALA A 127 -3.52 -2.41 -10.69
N PRO A 128 -4.64 -1.86 -11.20
CA PRO A 128 -5.65 -2.60 -11.97
C PRO A 128 -5.16 -3.28 -13.25
N ALA A 129 -4.13 -2.74 -13.90
CA ALA A 129 -3.56 -3.29 -15.13
C ALA A 129 -2.63 -4.50 -14.88
N HIS A 130 -2.37 -4.88 -13.62
CA HIS A 130 -1.29 -5.81 -13.27
C HIS A 130 -1.74 -6.95 -12.32
N GLY A 131 -3.04 -7.05 -12.01
CA GLY A 131 -3.59 -8.12 -11.17
C GLY A 131 -5.07 -8.36 -11.47
N MET A 132 -5.49 -9.63 -11.45
CA MET A 132 -6.89 -9.98 -11.75
C MET A 132 -7.85 -9.52 -10.65
N GLU A 133 -7.45 -9.67 -9.39
CA GLU A 133 -8.21 -9.20 -8.23
C GLU A 133 -8.31 -7.66 -8.24
N ASP A 134 -7.22 -6.98 -8.61
CA ASP A 134 -7.17 -5.52 -8.73
C ASP A 134 -8.08 -5.01 -9.86
N TYR A 135 -8.05 -5.68 -11.01
CA TYR A 135 -8.96 -5.40 -12.12
C TYR A 135 -10.42 -5.53 -11.70
N SER A 136 -10.77 -6.58 -10.94
CA SER A 136 -12.14 -6.79 -10.47
C SER A 136 -12.61 -5.66 -9.54
N VAL A 137 -11.75 -5.20 -8.62
CA VAL A 137 -12.06 -4.06 -7.73
C VAL A 137 -12.22 -2.79 -8.56
N ALA A 138 -11.29 -2.52 -9.47
CA ALA A 138 -11.32 -1.34 -10.32
C ALA A 138 -12.55 -1.28 -11.21
N SER A 139 -12.96 -2.41 -11.80
CA SER A 139 -14.19 -2.49 -12.59
C SER A 139 -15.43 -2.19 -11.75
N HIS A 140 -15.52 -2.78 -10.55
CA HIS A 140 -16.65 -2.56 -9.65
C HIS A 140 -16.76 -1.11 -9.16
N HIS A 141 -15.64 -0.45 -8.90
CA HIS A 141 -15.57 0.91 -8.36
C HIS A 141 -15.28 2.00 -9.42
N GLN A 142 -15.28 1.63 -10.71
CA GLN A 142 -14.95 2.52 -11.84
C GLN A 142 -13.62 3.28 -11.66
N LEU A 143 -12.57 2.59 -11.18
CA LEU A 143 -11.24 3.17 -11.08
C LEU A 143 -10.58 3.27 -12.47
N PRO A 144 -9.67 4.23 -12.69
CA PRO A 144 -8.85 4.27 -13.89
C PRO A 144 -8.00 3.00 -14.03
N MET A 145 -7.80 2.55 -15.27
CA MET A 145 -7.04 1.32 -15.60
C MET A 145 -5.83 1.65 -16.48
N ASP A 146 -5.03 2.61 -16.04
CA ASP A 146 -3.84 3.03 -16.77
C ASP A 146 -2.78 1.91 -16.74
N CYS A 147 -2.43 1.38 -17.92
CA CYS A 147 -1.29 0.49 -18.07
C CYS A 147 -0.05 1.33 -18.32
N LEU A 148 0.85 1.39 -17.33
CA LEU A 148 2.07 2.19 -17.41
C LEU A 148 3.25 1.44 -18.05
N VAL A 149 3.02 0.21 -18.53
CA VAL A 149 4.04 -0.70 -19.06
C VAL A 149 3.70 -1.08 -20.50
N ASP A 150 4.69 -1.10 -21.37
CA ASP A 150 4.56 -1.51 -22.77
C ASP A 150 4.78 -3.02 -22.97
N GLU A 151 4.73 -3.45 -24.24
CA GLU A 151 4.89 -4.86 -24.63
C GLU A 151 6.30 -5.42 -24.41
N ASP A 152 7.31 -4.55 -24.25
CA ASP A 152 8.68 -4.94 -23.95
C ASP A 152 8.94 -5.03 -22.42
N GLY A 153 7.93 -4.79 -21.60
CA GLY A 153 8.08 -4.75 -20.15
C GLY A 153 8.82 -3.51 -19.65
N LEU A 154 8.81 -2.42 -20.42
CA LEU A 154 9.38 -1.12 -20.05
C LEU A 154 8.27 -0.17 -19.60
N PHE A 155 8.60 0.72 -18.67
CA PHE A 155 7.69 1.81 -18.32
C PHE A 155 7.50 2.79 -19.50
N THR A 156 6.24 3.12 -19.77
CA THR A 156 5.83 4.11 -20.78
C THR A 156 6.12 5.55 -20.31
N GLU A 157 5.95 6.53 -21.21
CA GLU A 157 6.06 7.96 -20.86
C GLU A 157 5.07 8.40 -19.78
N ALA A 158 3.89 7.77 -19.73
CA ALA A 158 2.87 8.06 -18.73
C ALA A 158 3.32 7.71 -17.30
N ALA A 159 4.33 6.87 -17.13
CA ALA A 159 4.93 6.57 -15.82
C ALA A 159 5.75 7.72 -15.24
N GLY A 160 6.07 8.75 -16.06
CA GLY A 160 6.88 9.90 -15.68
C GLY A 160 8.36 9.73 -16.03
N SER A 161 9.08 10.86 -16.05
CA SER A 161 10.47 10.93 -16.53
C SER A 161 11.47 10.10 -15.73
N GLU A 162 11.19 9.84 -14.46
CA GLU A 162 12.04 9.01 -13.61
C GLU A 162 11.96 7.53 -13.99
N LEU A 163 10.83 7.07 -14.53
CA LEU A 163 10.58 5.66 -14.83
C LEU A 163 10.63 5.31 -16.31
N GLN A 164 10.32 6.25 -17.21
CA GLN A 164 10.20 5.99 -18.64
C GLN A 164 11.41 5.20 -19.21
N LYS A 165 11.12 4.18 -20.02
CA LYS A 165 12.06 3.24 -20.66
C LYS A 165 12.81 2.30 -19.73
N LYS A 166 12.55 2.32 -18.42
CA LYS A 166 13.17 1.39 -17.48
C LYS A 166 12.40 0.06 -17.43
N ALA A 167 13.12 -1.05 -17.44
CA ALA A 167 12.53 -2.37 -17.34
C ALA A 167 11.92 -2.62 -15.96
N VAL A 168 10.65 -3.04 -15.90
CA VAL A 168 9.89 -3.12 -14.64
C VAL A 168 10.42 -4.16 -13.66
N LEU A 169 11.02 -5.26 -14.16
CA LEU A 169 11.61 -6.31 -13.33
C LEU A 169 13.11 -6.07 -13.00
N GLY A 170 13.65 -4.90 -13.36
CA GLY A 170 15.03 -4.51 -13.08
C GLY A 170 15.09 -3.06 -12.61
N GLU A 171 15.71 -2.20 -13.40
CA GLU A 171 15.96 -0.79 -13.08
C GLU A 171 14.69 -0.03 -12.67
N GLY A 172 13.54 -0.34 -13.27
CA GLY A 172 12.26 0.28 -12.94
C GLY A 172 11.82 -0.02 -11.50
N ASN A 173 11.99 -1.26 -11.05
CA ASN A 173 11.68 -1.63 -9.66
C ASN A 173 12.61 -0.93 -8.67
N GLU A 174 13.91 -0.90 -8.95
CA GLU A 174 14.92 -0.20 -8.14
C GLU A 174 14.59 1.30 -8.04
N THR A 175 14.23 1.91 -9.17
CA THR A 175 13.84 3.33 -9.21
C THR A 175 12.61 3.60 -8.35
N VAL A 176 11.58 2.75 -8.39
CA VAL A 176 10.39 2.93 -7.53
C VAL A 176 10.76 2.83 -6.04
N ILE A 177 11.68 1.94 -5.67
CA ILE A 177 12.21 1.86 -4.30
C ILE A 177 12.92 3.17 -3.92
N GLU A 178 13.76 3.71 -4.78
CA GLU A 178 14.44 5.00 -4.57
C GLU A 178 13.44 6.17 -4.41
N MET A 179 12.40 6.21 -5.25
CA MET A 179 11.32 7.19 -5.14
C MET A 179 10.61 7.10 -3.77
N LEU A 180 10.32 5.88 -3.30
CA LEU A 180 9.71 5.65 -1.99
C LEU A 180 10.63 6.09 -0.84
N GLN A 181 11.95 5.88 -0.97
CA GLN A 181 12.94 6.35 0.00
C GLN A 181 13.04 7.87 0.02
N ALA A 182 13.10 8.51 -1.15
CA ALA A 182 13.15 9.96 -1.30
C ALA A 182 11.91 10.63 -0.69
N ALA A 183 10.73 10.04 -0.88
CA ALA A 183 9.47 10.47 -0.28
C ALA A 183 9.33 10.10 1.21
N LYS A 184 10.30 9.39 1.81
CA LYS A 184 10.27 8.85 3.18
C LYS A 184 9.08 7.93 3.47
N ASN A 185 8.57 7.29 2.41
CA ASN A 185 7.44 6.36 2.46
C ASN A 185 7.86 4.88 2.44
N LEU A 186 9.14 4.56 2.23
CA LEU A 186 9.63 3.20 2.42
C LEU A 186 9.91 2.93 3.91
N LEU A 187 9.26 1.92 4.49
CA LEU A 187 9.53 1.45 5.86
C LEU A 187 10.63 0.40 5.89
N LYS A 188 10.54 -0.58 4.99
CA LYS A 188 11.48 -1.70 4.92
C LYS A 188 11.42 -2.32 3.54
N GLU A 189 12.58 -2.68 3.03
CA GLU A 189 12.73 -3.63 1.93
C GLU A 189 13.37 -4.91 2.49
N GLU A 190 12.84 -6.06 2.10
CA GLU A 190 13.38 -7.37 2.46
C GLU A 190 13.42 -8.32 1.27
N LYS A 191 14.40 -9.21 1.27
CA LYS A 191 14.44 -10.31 0.31
C LYS A 191 13.33 -11.30 0.68
N TYR A 192 12.41 -11.53 -0.25
CA TYR A 192 11.29 -12.45 -0.06
C TYR A 192 11.33 -13.50 -1.16
N VAL A 193 11.54 -14.76 -0.79
CA VAL A 193 11.63 -15.89 -1.74
C VAL A 193 10.29 -16.60 -1.76
N HIS A 194 9.66 -16.65 -2.93
CA HIS A 194 8.44 -17.41 -3.18
C HIS A 194 8.39 -17.89 -4.63
N SER A 195 7.46 -18.79 -4.93
CA SER A 195 7.20 -19.22 -6.31
C SER A 195 6.63 -18.06 -7.13
N TYR A 196 7.25 -17.78 -8.28
CA TYR A 196 6.84 -16.75 -9.22
C TYR A 196 6.74 -17.37 -10.62
N PRO A 197 5.71 -17.06 -11.42
CA PRO A 197 5.59 -17.59 -12.77
C PRO A 197 6.66 -16.99 -13.69
N TYR A 198 7.37 -17.86 -14.41
CA TYR A 198 8.28 -17.48 -15.50
C TYR A 198 7.74 -18.07 -16.81
N GLU A 199 8.14 -17.47 -17.94
CA GLU A 199 7.93 -18.10 -19.24
C GLU A 199 8.61 -19.48 -19.27
N TRP A 200 7.97 -20.42 -19.96
CA TRP A 200 8.29 -21.86 -19.93
C TRP A 200 9.39 -22.26 -20.90
#